data_AF-A0A7C1HEN6-F1
#
_entry.id   AF-A0A7C1HEN6-F1
#
_cell.length_a   1.000
_cell.length_b   1.000
_cell.length_c   1.000
_cell.angle_alpha   90.00
_cell.angle_beta   90.00
_cell.angle_gamma   90.00
#
_symmetry.space_group_name_H-M   'P 1'
#
loop_
_entity.id
_entity.type
_entity.pdbx_description
1 polymer ?
#
loop_
_entity_poly.entity_id
_entity_poly.type
_entity_poly.pdbx_seq_one_letter_code
_entity_poly.pdbx_strand_id
1 'polypeptide(L)'
;MGKAALIVVIGLSITLGFFRFILLQRPVEATMNTSKYFSLVTAKNVAHSATNNYLKKLYQNKSLRGSFAESDAYINGGIDTVRITSSSSVTSLGDTVNVSVVAYYGGEKSELEVTLIASSLTIPPVTASVAFPGPNPVLDLNGSPLIDGANHDYNGNPSASCEDLPGVAVASSADSANMVNSLISSKMDSKVKGIGADPSVHVRDTQDPSTYLQPLIANADYYTPPGTYSSIEFGSQESPVIVYGTGDLKFSGGVVGHGILIIDGTLTLSGNFFWYGVVYVIGETPEIFNSVGTNRIVGGVVLGGSDKIARLKGTADIQYSCETVENVMNNTNSLITFALVSWYE
;
A
#
# COMPACT_ATOMS: atom_id res chain seq x y z
N MET A 1 70.35 -32.62 55.13
CA MET A 1 69.80 -32.08 53.86
C MET A 1 68.46 -32.69 53.44
N GLY A 2 68.09 -33.91 53.85
CA GLY A 2 66.82 -34.55 53.41
C GLY A 2 65.51 -33.85 53.81
N LYS A 3 65.44 -33.18 54.96
CA LYS A 3 64.22 -32.46 55.41
C LYS A 3 63.87 -31.26 54.51
N ALA A 4 64.88 -30.55 53.98
CA ALA A 4 64.66 -29.42 53.07
C ALA A 4 64.17 -29.90 51.69
N ALA A 5 64.70 -31.01 51.17
CA ALA A 5 64.25 -31.61 49.92
C ALA A 5 62.78 -32.05 49.97
N LEU A 6 62.33 -32.63 51.10
CA LEU A 6 60.95 -33.05 51.29
C LEU A 6 59.97 -31.86 51.23
N ILE A 7 60.30 -30.74 51.87
CA ILE A 7 59.48 -29.52 51.87
C ILE A 7 59.34 -28.97 50.45
N VAL A 8 60.44 -28.95 49.68
CA VAL A 8 60.41 -28.49 48.29
C VAL A 8 59.54 -29.38 47.41
N VAL A 9 59.64 -30.71 47.54
CA VAL A 9 58.84 -31.66 46.74
C VAL A 9 57.35 -31.56 47.07
N ILE A 10 57.00 -31.41 48.36
CA ILE A 10 55.60 -31.24 48.78
C ILE A 10 55.06 -29.88 48.29
N GLY A 11 55.82 -28.80 48.44
CA GLY A 11 55.44 -27.47 47.96
C GLY A 11 55.23 -27.45 46.44
N LEU A 12 56.11 -28.12 45.68
CA LEU A 12 55.98 -28.25 44.22
C LEU A 12 54.75 -29.10 43.84
N SER A 13 54.47 -30.17 44.59
CA SER A 13 53.31 -31.03 44.35
C SER A 13 51.99 -30.30 44.60
N ILE A 14 51.91 -29.49 45.67
CA ILE A 14 50.73 -28.68 45.99
C ILE A 14 50.54 -27.59 44.92
N THR A 15 51.61 -26.89 44.54
CA THR A 15 51.52 -25.84 43.50
C THR A 15 51.13 -26.43 42.15
N LEU A 16 51.72 -27.55 41.71
CA LEU A 16 51.32 -28.25 40.49
C LEU A 16 49.87 -28.76 40.54
N GLY A 17 49.41 -29.24 41.70
CA GLY A 17 48.01 -29.61 41.93
C GLY A 17 47.05 -28.42 41.75
N PHE A 18 47.41 -27.26 42.31
CA PHE A 18 46.62 -26.03 42.17
C PHE A 18 46.61 -25.51 40.73
N PHE A 19 47.76 -25.54 40.05
CA PHE A 19 47.84 -25.21 38.62
C PHE A 19 46.98 -26.14 37.77
N ARG A 20 47.03 -27.46 38.01
CA ARG A 20 46.18 -28.43 37.32
C ARG A 20 44.70 -28.15 37.56
N PHE A 21 44.32 -27.81 38.79
CA PHE A 21 42.93 -27.45 39.13
C PHE A 21 42.46 -26.20 38.36
N ILE A 22 43.25 -25.12 38.36
CA ILE A 22 42.93 -23.89 37.60
C ILE A 22 42.86 -24.17 36.09
N LEU A 23 43.79 -24.95 35.55
CA LEU A 23 43.81 -25.30 34.12
C LEU A 23 42.63 -26.18 33.72
N LEU A 24 42.09 -26.99 34.64
CA LEU A 24 40.90 -27.81 34.38
C LEU A 24 39.59 -27.03 34.51
N GLN A 25 39.54 -25.94 35.28
CA GLN A 25 38.33 -25.12 35.41
C GLN A 25 38.08 -24.20 34.21
N ARG A 26 39.14 -23.66 33.60
CA ARG A 26 39.01 -22.73 32.45
C ARG A 26 38.26 -23.31 31.23
N PRO A 27 38.49 -24.56 30.80
CA PRO A 27 37.71 -25.17 29.73
C PRO A 27 36.23 -25.29 30.08
N VAL A 28 35.90 -25.63 31.33
CA VAL A 28 34.50 -25.75 31.78
C VAL A 28 33.80 -24.40 31.73
N GLU A 29 34.45 -23.34 32.23
CA GLU A 29 33.93 -21.97 32.15
C GLU A 29 33.79 -21.49 30.70
N ALA A 30 34.78 -21.77 29.85
CA ALA A 30 34.72 -21.43 28.43
C ALA A 30 33.56 -22.15 27.73
N THR A 31 33.36 -23.45 28.00
CA THR A 31 32.24 -24.22 27.47
C THR A 31 30.89 -23.69 27.97
N MET A 32 30.78 -23.36 29.27
CA MET A 32 29.56 -22.76 29.83
C MET A 32 29.25 -21.41 29.19
N ASN A 33 30.24 -20.52 29.06
CA ASN A 33 30.06 -19.22 28.41
C ASN A 33 29.69 -19.37 26.94
N THR A 34 30.29 -20.32 26.23
CA THR A 34 29.96 -20.61 24.83
C THR A 34 28.54 -21.14 24.70
N SER A 35 28.12 -22.04 25.59
CA SER A 35 26.76 -22.59 25.62
C SER A 35 25.71 -21.54 25.96
N LYS A 36 25.99 -20.65 26.93
CA LYS A 36 25.14 -19.51 27.26
C LYS A 36 25.03 -18.53 26.10
N TYR A 37 26.16 -18.18 25.49
CA TYR A 37 26.18 -17.29 24.32
C TYR A 37 25.39 -17.88 23.15
N PHE A 38 25.58 -19.16 22.86
CA PHE A 38 24.79 -19.87 21.85
C PHE A 38 23.29 -19.82 22.17
N SER A 39 22.91 -20.09 23.42
CA SER A 39 21.50 -20.07 23.85
C SER A 39 20.88 -18.68 23.71
N LEU A 40 21.62 -17.64 24.09
CA LEU A 40 21.19 -16.24 23.94
C LEU A 40 21.02 -15.84 22.46
N VAL A 41 21.99 -16.18 21.60
CA VAL A 41 21.90 -15.89 20.15
C VAL A 41 20.73 -16.64 19.51
N THR A 42 20.50 -17.89 19.90
CA THR A 42 19.34 -18.63 19.42
C THR A 42 18.03 -18.02 19.92
N ALA A 43 17.93 -17.61 21.19
CA ALA A 43 16.75 -16.90 21.71
C ALA A 43 16.48 -15.59 20.95
N LYS A 44 17.53 -14.81 20.61
CA LYS A 44 17.43 -13.63 19.75
C LYS A 44 16.86 -13.96 18.37
N ASN A 45 17.39 -14.98 17.70
CA ASN A 45 16.90 -15.39 16.38
C ASN A 45 15.42 -15.85 16.41
N VAL A 46 15.01 -16.52 17.49
CA VAL A 46 13.59 -16.88 17.72
C VAL A 46 12.74 -15.62 17.90
N ALA A 47 13.18 -14.66 18.73
CA ALA A 47 12.49 -13.39 18.92
C ALA A 47 12.33 -12.62 17.59
N HIS A 48 13.36 -12.57 16.74
CA HIS A 48 13.30 -11.90 15.43
C HIS A 48 12.29 -12.58 14.50
N SER A 49 12.30 -13.91 14.47
CA SER A 49 11.38 -14.70 13.64
C SER A 49 9.93 -14.51 14.08
N ALA A 50 9.69 -14.53 15.40
CA ALA A 50 8.39 -14.26 15.99
C ALA A 50 7.93 -12.82 15.71
N THR A 51 8.81 -11.83 15.90
CA THR A 51 8.54 -10.42 15.60
C THR A 51 8.10 -10.27 14.15
N ASN A 52 8.85 -10.80 13.19
CA ASN A 52 8.49 -10.71 11.77
C ASN A 52 7.14 -11.39 11.46
N ASN A 53 6.84 -12.53 12.11
CA ASN A 53 5.55 -13.20 11.97
C ASN A 53 4.40 -12.32 12.47
N TYR A 54 4.55 -11.72 13.66
CA TYR A 54 3.53 -10.87 14.25
C TYR A 54 3.38 -9.52 13.55
N LEU A 55 4.47 -8.95 13.02
CA LEU A 55 4.40 -7.79 12.14
C LEU A 55 3.59 -8.10 10.88
N LYS A 56 3.79 -9.29 10.28
CA LYS A 56 2.96 -9.75 9.16
C LYS A 56 1.49 -9.94 9.54
N LYS A 57 1.21 -10.56 10.70
CA LYS A 57 -0.16 -10.71 11.21
C LYS A 57 -0.82 -9.36 11.48
N LEU A 58 -0.07 -8.40 12.03
CA LEU A 58 -0.53 -7.03 12.28
C LEU A 58 -0.80 -6.27 10.97
N TYR A 59 0.04 -6.48 9.95
CA TYR A 59 -0.20 -5.93 8.62
C TYR A 59 -1.51 -6.46 8.00
N GLN A 60 -1.80 -7.75 8.17
CA GLN A 60 -3.03 -8.39 7.68
C GLN A 60 -4.27 -8.02 8.51
N ASN A 61 -4.12 -7.90 9.83
CA ASN A 61 -5.17 -7.50 10.75
C ASN A 61 -4.69 -6.27 11.53
N LYS A 62 -4.98 -5.09 10.99
CA LYS A 62 -4.52 -3.81 11.56
C LYS A 62 -5.02 -3.60 12.98
N SER A 63 -6.16 -4.20 13.36
CA SER A 63 -6.74 -4.13 14.70
C SER A 63 -6.19 -5.19 15.67
N LEU A 64 -5.20 -5.99 15.25
CA LEU A 64 -4.60 -7.01 16.11
C LEU A 64 -3.96 -6.35 17.33
N ARG A 65 -4.52 -6.60 18.52
CA ARG A 65 -4.04 -6.13 19.81
C ARG A 65 -4.18 -7.25 20.84
N GLY A 66 -3.36 -7.21 21.87
CA GLY A 66 -3.44 -8.14 23.00
C GLY A 66 -2.11 -8.81 23.33
N SER A 67 -2.21 -9.83 24.16
CA SER A 67 -1.09 -10.68 24.56
C SER A 67 -1.32 -12.08 24.00
N PHE A 68 -0.32 -12.58 23.30
CA PHE A 68 -0.33 -13.89 22.66
C PHE A 68 0.80 -14.71 23.25
N ALA A 69 0.52 -15.97 23.55
CA ALA A 69 1.56 -16.95 23.87
C ALA A 69 1.47 -18.04 22.81
N GLU A 70 2.59 -18.36 22.18
CA GLU A 70 2.67 -19.49 21.27
C GLU A 70 3.37 -20.63 22.00
N SER A 71 2.62 -21.70 22.27
CA SER A 71 3.15 -22.92 22.87
C SER A 71 3.93 -23.79 21.89
N ASP A 72 4.06 -23.36 20.63
CA ASP A 72 4.75 -24.13 19.60
C ASP A 72 6.26 -24.10 19.86
N ALA A 73 6.80 -25.29 20.14
CA ALA A 73 8.21 -25.48 20.45
C ALA A 73 9.06 -25.27 19.20
N TYR A 74 9.59 -24.06 19.02
CA TYR A 74 10.61 -23.76 18.03
C TYR A 74 11.95 -24.34 18.49
N ILE A 75 12.29 -25.56 18.03
CA ILE A 75 13.62 -26.17 18.19
C ILE A 75 14.10 -26.16 19.66
N ASN A 76 13.39 -26.78 20.62
CA ASN A 76 13.74 -26.73 22.06
C ASN A 76 13.80 -25.33 22.71
N GLY A 77 13.36 -24.29 22.01
CA GLY A 77 13.01 -22.97 22.52
C GLY A 77 11.54 -22.65 22.26
N GLY A 78 11.10 -21.47 22.66
CA GLY A 78 9.72 -21.05 22.50
C GLY A 78 9.54 -19.55 22.62
N ILE A 79 8.32 -19.11 22.32
CA ILE A 79 7.88 -17.73 22.51
C ILE A 79 7.17 -17.69 23.86
N ASP A 80 7.71 -16.90 24.80
CA ASP A 80 7.08 -16.73 26.12
C ASP A 80 5.84 -15.85 25.97
N THR A 81 6.01 -14.68 25.36
CA THR A 81 4.93 -13.72 25.18
C THR A 81 5.18 -12.83 23.97
N VAL A 82 4.13 -12.55 23.21
CA VAL A 82 4.05 -11.44 22.28
C VAL A 82 2.98 -10.49 22.74
N ARG A 83 3.31 -9.21 22.89
CA ARG A 83 2.39 -8.18 23.32
C ARG A 83 2.29 -7.10 22.25
N ILE A 84 1.09 -6.93 21.70
CA ILE A 84 0.79 -5.85 20.75
C ILE A 84 -0.14 -4.86 21.43
N THR A 85 0.35 -3.63 21.61
CA THR A 85 -0.39 -2.55 22.29
C THR A 85 -0.38 -1.30 21.43
N SER A 86 -1.47 -0.55 21.47
CA SER A 86 -1.49 0.83 21.00
C SER A 86 -2.45 1.64 21.87
N SER A 87 -2.51 2.94 21.62
CA SER A 87 -3.39 3.85 22.34
C SER A 87 -4.87 3.63 22.03
N SER A 88 -5.18 2.94 20.92
CA SER A 88 -6.52 2.71 20.40
C SER A 88 -6.78 1.22 20.10
N SER A 89 -8.03 0.79 20.21
CA SER A 89 -8.44 -0.56 19.76
C SER A 89 -8.63 -0.65 18.24
N VAL A 90 -8.63 0.48 17.54
CA VAL A 90 -8.74 0.59 16.08
C VAL A 90 -7.55 1.38 15.55
N THR A 91 -6.86 0.84 14.55
CA THR A 91 -5.73 1.54 13.93
C THR A 91 -6.25 2.67 13.08
N SER A 92 -5.94 3.90 13.49
CA SER A 92 -6.10 5.11 12.70
C SER A 92 -4.74 5.65 12.27
N LEU A 93 -4.72 6.52 11.25
CA LEU A 93 -3.51 7.23 10.87
C LEU A 93 -2.90 7.96 12.08
N GLY A 94 -1.59 7.83 12.25
CA GLY A 94 -0.83 8.39 13.37
C GLY A 94 -0.85 7.56 14.66
N ASP A 95 -1.65 6.49 14.77
CA ASP A 95 -1.61 5.61 15.96
C ASP A 95 -0.24 4.91 16.04
N THR A 96 0.27 4.79 17.26
CA THR A 96 1.57 4.14 17.53
C THR A 96 1.33 2.75 18.09
N VAL A 97 1.84 1.73 17.41
CA VAL A 97 1.70 0.33 17.80
C VAL A 97 3.03 -0.22 18.27
N ASN A 98 3.07 -0.67 19.53
CA ASN A 98 4.22 -1.33 20.14
C ASN A 98 4.04 -2.84 20.10
N VAL A 99 5.04 -3.53 19.55
CA VAL A 99 5.13 -4.99 19.51
C VAL A 99 6.33 -5.40 20.37
N SER A 100 6.07 -6.02 21.52
CA SER A 100 7.11 -6.62 22.38
C SER A 100 7.06 -8.14 22.24
N VAL A 101 8.21 -8.76 22.05
CA VAL A 101 8.37 -10.22 21.92
C VAL A 101 9.42 -10.69 22.90
N VAL A 102 9.03 -11.63 23.76
CA VAL A 102 9.94 -12.35 24.67
C VAL A 102 10.06 -13.78 24.19
N ALA A 103 11.27 -14.19 23.83
CA ALA A 103 11.57 -15.57 23.43
C ALA A 103 12.61 -16.19 24.37
N TYR A 104 12.62 -17.51 24.46
CA TYR A 104 13.55 -18.26 25.28
C TYR A 104 14.14 -19.45 24.53
N TYR A 105 15.37 -19.80 24.87
CA TYR A 105 16.01 -21.04 24.44
C TYR A 105 16.88 -21.59 25.57
N GLY A 106 16.60 -22.82 26.00
CA GLY A 106 17.19 -23.36 27.22
C GLY A 106 16.77 -22.53 28.45
N GLY A 107 17.74 -21.90 29.13
CA GLY A 107 17.51 -21.04 30.30
C GLY A 107 17.69 -19.54 30.04
N GLU A 108 18.06 -19.14 28.82
CA GLU A 108 18.28 -17.74 28.46
C GLU A 108 17.03 -17.16 27.78
N LYS A 109 16.75 -15.87 28.03
CA LYS A 109 15.66 -15.11 27.41
C LYS A 109 16.21 -13.94 26.61
N SER A 110 15.51 -13.58 25.54
CA SER A 110 15.72 -12.34 24.80
C SER A 110 14.39 -11.63 24.63
N GLU A 111 14.40 -10.31 24.82
CA GLU A 111 13.27 -9.43 24.54
C GLU A 111 13.60 -8.56 23.33
N LEU A 112 12.58 -8.24 22.55
CA LEU A 112 12.67 -7.35 21.41
C LEU A 112 11.44 -6.46 21.40
N GLU A 113 11.64 -5.15 21.23
CA GLU A 113 10.57 -4.17 21.16
C GLU A 113 10.63 -3.39 19.84
N VAL A 114 9.50 -3.38 19.14
CA VAL A 114 9.32 -2.65 17.88
C VAL A 114 8.22 -1.62 18.05
N THR A 115 8.53 -0.36 17.79
CA THR A 115 7.54 0.71 17.70
C THR A 115 7.24 1.00 16.24
N LEU A 116 5.96 0.93 15.88
CA LEU A 116 5.43 1.26 14.56
C LEU A 116 4.53 2.48 14.66
N ILE A 117 4.45 3.27 13.60
CA ILE A 117 3.43 4.30 13.43
C ILE A 117 2.56 3.97 12.22
N ALA A 118 1.24 4.04 12.40
CA ALA A 118 0.30 3.90 11.30
C ALA A 118 0.43 5.11 10.36
N SER A 119 0.81 4.86 9.11
CA SER A 119 0.95 5.87 8.05
C SER A 119 0.03 5.53 6.88
N SER A 120 -0.15 6.44 5.93
CA SER A 120 -0.95 6.19 4.72
C SER A 120 -0.03 5.96 3.52
N LEU A 121 -0.42 5.05 2.64
CA LEU A 121 0.14 4.98 1.29
C LEU A 121 -0.24 6.26 0.54
N THR A 122 0.78 7.02 0.15
CA THR A 122 0.58 8.27 -0.61
C THR A 122 0.22 7.95 -2.04
N ILE A 123 -0.88 8.54 -2.51
CA ILE A 123 -1.30 8.51 -3.90
C ILE A 123 -0.91 9.85 -4.51
N PRO A 124 -0.21 9.89 -5.66
CA PRO A 124 0.06 11.14 -6.35
C PRO A 124 -1.24 11.91 -6.63
N PRO A 125 -1.22 13.24 -6.48
CA PRO A 125 -2.41 14.05 -6.71
C PRO A 125 -2.87 13.91 -8.17
N VAL A 126 -4.19 13.91 -8.37
CA VAL A 126 -4.78 13.93 -9.70
C VAL A 126 -4.55 15.33 -10.31
N THR A 127 -4.08 15.38 -11.56
CA THR A 127 -3.67 16.63 -12.24
C THR A 127 -4.72 17.19 -13.22
N ALA A 128 -5.76 16.42 -13.52
CA ALA A 128 -6.89 16.74 -14.38
C ALA A 128 -8.05 15.75 -14.14
N SER A 129 -9.22 16.00 -14.71
CA SER A 129 -10.31 15.01 -14.68
C SER A 129 -9.93 13.70 -15.38
N VAL A 130 -9.24 13.80 -16.53
CA VAL A 130 -8.59 12.67 -17.22
C VAL A 130 -7.12 13.00 -17.47
N ALA A 131 -6.21 12.14 -17.06
CA ALA A 131 -4.78 12.35 -17.27
C ALA A 131 -4.14 11.21 -18.08
N PHE A 132 -3.30 11.61 -19.05
CA PHE A 132 -2.51 10.73 -19.89
C PHE A 132 -1.01 10.97 -19.66
N PRO A 133 -0.40 10.32 -18.66
CA PRO A 133 1.05 10.31 -18.48
C PRO A 133 1.77 9.65 -19.67
N GLY A 134 2.80 10.29 -20.20
CA GLY A 134 3.60 9.80 -21.33
C GLY A 134 3.00 10.10 -22.73
N PRO A 135 3.66 9.61 -23.79
CA PRO A 135 3.32 9.94 -25.19
C PRO A 135 2.06 9.19 -25.68
N ASN A 136 1.61 9.56 -26.89
CA ASN A 136 0.54 8.92 -27.67
C ASN A 136 -0.84 8.82 -27.00
N PRO A 137 -1.37 9.88 -26.36
CA PRO A 137 -2.72 9.83 -25.83
C PRO A 137 -3.76 9.90 -26.96
N VAL A 138 -4.74 9.00 -26.91
CA VAL A 138 -5.91 9.04 -27.79
C VAL A 138 -7.16 9.31 -26.97
N LEU A 139 -7.86 10.39 -27.33
CA LEU A 139 -9.17 10.72 -26.77
C LEU A 139 -10.20 10.72 -27.92
N ASP A 140 -11.11 9.75 -27.89
CA ASP A 140 -12.20 9.58 -28.85
C ASP A 140 -13.54 9.79 -28.14
N LEU A 141 -14.21 10.89 -28.47
CA LEU A 141 -15.49 11.28 -27.90
C LEU A 141 -16.59 11.15 -28.95
N ASN A 142 -17.69 10.47 -28.59
CA ASN A 142 -18.85 10.33 -29.48
C ASN A 142 -20.17 10.41 -28.71
N GLY A 143 -21.14 11.16 -29.23
CA GLY A 143 -22.43 11.36 -28.59
C GLY A 143 -22.42 12.59 -27.67
N SER A 144 -22.59 12.40 -26.37
CA SER A 144 -22.62 13.49 -25.39
C SER A 144 -21.87 13.15 -24.10
N PRO A 145 -20.60 12.71 -24.17
CA PRO A 145 -19.77 12.61 -22.99
C PRO A 145 -19.45 14.02 -22.45
N LEU A 146 -19.07 14.10 -21.18
CA LEU A 146 -18.56 15.29 -20.53
C LEU A 146 -17.30 14.92 -19.73
N ILE A 147 -16.20 15.60 -20.01
CA ILE A 147 -15.01 15.59 -19.17
C ILE A 147 -14.92 16.99 -18.58
N ASP A 148 -15.03 17.10 -17.26
CA ASP A 148 -15.02 18.38 -16.56
C ASP A 148 -13.96 18.39 -15.47
N GLY A 149 -12.98 19.27 -15.63
CA GLY A 149 -11.93 19.54 -14.66
C GLY A 149 -12.31 20.56 -13.58
N ALA A 150 -13.47 21.23 -13.70
CA ALA A 150 -13.97 22.06 -12.61
C ALA A 150 -14.19 21.21 -11.35
N ASN A 151 -13.98 21.80 -10.18
CA ASN A 151 -14.16 21.09 -8.92
C ASN A 151 -15.64 20.83 -8.65
N HIS A 152 -15.97 19.57 -8.35
CA HIS A 152 -17.31 19.14 -7.98
C HIS A 152 -17.35 18.61 -6.54
N ASP A 153 -18.51 18.73 -5.90
CA ASP A 153 -18.83 18.03 -4.66
C ASP A 153 -18.95 16.52 -4.90
N TYR A 154 -19.10 15.76 -3.81
CA TYR A 154 -19.29 14.32 -3.87
C TYR A 154 -20.48 13.84 -4.73
N ASN A 155 -21.51 14.67 -4.89
CA ASN A 155 -22.70 14.35 -5.68
C ASN A 155 -22.56 14.71 -7.17
N GLY A 156 -21.43 15.31 -7.56
CA GLY A 156 -21.17 15.77 -8.93
C GLY A 156 -21.77 17.14 -9.24
N ASN A 157 -22.04 17.98 -8.23
CA ASN A 157 -22.42 19.38 -8.42
C ASN A 157 -21.19 20.29 -8.34
N PRO A 158 -21.15 21.44 -9.04
CA PRO A 158 -20.03 22.37 -8.93
C PRO A 158 -19.76 22.82 -7.48
N SER A 159 -18.50 22.85 -7.08
CA SER A 159 -18.05 23.22 -5.73
C SER A 159 -16.85 24.15 -5.79
N ALA A 160 -16.82 25.14 -4.90
CA ALA A 160 -15.71 26.08 -4.75
C ALA A 160 -14.73 25.68 -3.62
N SER A 161 -14.79 24.43 -3.14
CA SER A 161 -13.94 23.96 -2.03
C SER A 161 -12.45 23.88 -2.39
N CYS A 162 -12.12 23.68 -3.68
CA CYS A 162 -10.77 23.59 -4.20
C CYS A 162 -10.64 24.29 -5.55
N GLU A 163 -9.41 24.44 -6.01
CA GLU A 163 -9.12 24.97 -7.34
C GLU A 163 -9.58 24.01 -8.45
N ASP A 164 -10.04 24.60 -9.55
CA ASP A 164 -10.36 23.87 -10.76
C ASP A 164 -9.08 23.34 -11.43
N LEU A 165 -9.20 22.19 -12.09
CA LEU A 165 -8.15 21.56 -12.88
C LEU A 165 -8.48 21.58 -14.38
N PRO A 166 -7.52 21.26 -15.26
CA PRO A 166 -7.81 20.95 -16.65
C PRO A 166 -8.81 19.80 -16.78
N GLY A 167 -9.62 19.81 -17.85
CA GLY A 167 -10.41 18.65 -18.22
C GLY A 167 -9.50 17.46 -18.55
N VAL A 168 -8.49 17.71 -19.38
CA VAL A 168 -7.50 16.70 -19.78
C VAL A 168 -6.07 17.19 -19.54
N ALA A 169 -5.26 16.32 -18.95
CA ALA A 169 -3.81 16.48 -18.83
C ALA A 169 -3.06 15.54 -19.79
N VAL A 170 -2.05 16.06 -20.46
CA VAL A 170 -1.13 15.30 -21.34
C VAL A 170 0.32 15.65 -21.05
N ALA A 171 1.25 14.79 -21.47
CA ALA A 171 2.67 14.94 -21.15
C ALA A 171 3.44 15.94 -22.04
N SER A 172 2.95 16.26 -23.25
CA SER A 172 3.67 17.13 -24.18
C SER A 172 2.77 18.15 -24.89
N SER A 173 3.36 19.28 -25.30
CA SER A 173 2.64 20.30 -26.06
C SER A 173 2.19 19.81 -27.45
N ALA A 174 2.91 18.85 -28.04
CA ALA A 174 2.53 18.24 -29.30
C ALA A 174 1.24 17.41 -29.12
N ASP A 175 1.17 16.59 -28.07
CA ASP A 175 -0.02 15.80 -27.75
C ASP A 175 -1.22 16.70 -27.43
N SER A 176 -1.00 17.80 -26.69
CA SER A 176 -2.04 18.79 -26.39
C SER A 176 -2.60 19.38 -27.68
N ALA A 177 -1.75 19.86 -28.59
CA ALA A 177 -2.19 20.42 -29.86
C ALA A 177 -2.93 19.39 -30.73
N ASN A 178 -2.42 18.16 -30.81
CA ASN A 178 -3.05 17.07 -31.57
C ASN A 178 -4.45 16.73 -31.03
N MET A 179 -4.58 16.63 -29.71
CA MET A 179 -5.85 16.33 -29.05
C MET A 179 -6.86 17.47 -29.24
N VAL A 180 -6.44 18.72 -29.05
CA VAL A 180 -7.29 19.90 -29.31
C VAL A 180 -7.79 19.91 -30.75
N ASN A 181 -6.90 19.69 -31.72
CA ASN A 181 -7.27 19.63 -33.15
C ASN A 181 -8.26 18.49 -33.44
N SER A 182 -8.07 17.32 -32.81
CA SER A 182 -8.98 16.17 -32.93
C SER A 182 -10.38 16.48 -32.37
N LEU A 183 -10.45 17.09 -31.18
CA LEU A 183 -11.71 17.48 -30.54
C LEU A 183 -12.46 18.54 -31.34
N ILE A 184 -11.77 19.55 -31.87
CA ILE A 184 -12.39 20.58 -32.73
C ILE A 184 -12.90 19.95 -34.04
N SER A 185 -12.09 19.10 -34.67
CA SER A 185 -12.46 18.44 -35.93
C SER A 185 -13.68 17.52 -35.77
N SER A 186 -13.81 16.89 -34.60
CA SER A 186 -14.96 16.04 -34.24
C SER A 186 -16.14 16.83 -33.64
N LYS A 187 -16.02 18.16 -33.47
CA LYS A 187 -17.03 19.04 -32.82
C LYS A 187 -17.35 18.64 -31.38
N MET A 188 -16.35 18.15 -30.66
CA MET A 188 -16.41 17.70 -29.27
C MET A 188 -15.65 18.64 -28.32
N ASP A 189 -15.22 19.81 -28.81
CA ASP A 189 -14.49 20.83 -28.06
C ASP A 189 -15.23 21.26 -26.79
N SER A 190 -16.54 21.56 -26.90
CA SER A 190 -17.40 21.93 -25.76
C SER A 190 -17.65 20.83 -24.71
N LYS A 191 -17.16 19.61 -24.95
CA LYS A 191 -17.32 18.45 -24.05
C LYS A 191 -16.14 18.28 -23.10
N VAL A 192 -15.06 19.01 -23.31
CA VAL A 192 -13.88 18.97 -22.44
C VAL A 192 -13.73 20.33 -21.78
N LYS A 193 -14.18 20.43 -20.53
CA LYS A 193 -14.22 21.65 -19.73
C LYS A 193 -13.25 21.60 -18.57
N GLY A 194 -12.93 22.76 -18.01
CA GLY A 194 -12.02 22.92 -16.89
C GLY A 194 -11.37 24.29 -16.98
N ILE A 195 -10.15 24.42 -16.44
CA ILE A 195 -9.43 25.70 -16.51
C ILE A 195 -9.11 26.09 -17.97
N GLY A 196 -9.20 27.38 -18.26
CA GLY A 196 -8.89 27.94 -19.58
C GLY A 196 -10.08 27.89 -20.55
N ALA A 197 -9.78 27.81 -21.85
CA ALA A 197 -10.79 27.76 -22.90
C ALA A 197 -11.11 26.31 -23.29
N ASP A 198 -12.31 26.09 -23.83
CA ASP A 198 -12.72 24.81 -24.39
C ASP A 198 -12.03 24.58 -25.76
N PRO A 199 -11.53 23.36 -26.05
CA PRO A 199 -11.41 22.24 -25.13
C PRO A 199 -10.27 22.43 -24.11
N SER A 200 -10.54 22.18 -22.84
CA SER A 200 -9.56 22.32 -21.74
C SER A 200 -8.57 21.16 -21.74
N VAL A 201 -7.52 21.26 -22.55
CA VAL A 201 -6.41 20.30 -22.64
C VAL A 201 -5.10 21.01 -22.33
N HIS A 202 -4.42 20.61 -21.25
CA HIS A 202 -3.20 21.27 -20.79
C HIS A 202 -2.05 20.29 -20.59
N VAL A 203 -0.82 20.79 -20.74
CA VAL A 203 0.38 20.02 -20.41
C VAL A 203 0.57 20.06 -18.89
N ARG A 204 0.60 18.89 -18.26
CA ARG A 204 0.85 18.73 -16.83
C ARG A 204 1.79 17.55 -16.60
N ASP A 205 2.72 17.72 -15.67
CA ASP A 205 3.55 16.62 -15.21
C ASP A 205 2.67 15.66 -14.41
N THR A 206 2.40 14.49 -14.99
CA THR A 206 1.59 13.43 -14.36
C THR A 206 2.45 12.19 -14.29
N GLN A 207 2.62 11.65 -13.09
CA GLN A 207 3.38 10.43 -12.90
C GLN A 207 2.61 9.22 -13.43
N ASP A 208 3.29 8.33 -14.15
CA ASP A 208 2.70 7.08 -14.63
C ASP A 208 2.31 6.16 -13.45
N PRO A 209 1.02 5.78 -13.32
CA PRO A 209 0.53 4.89 -12.28
C PRO A 209 1.27 3.57 -12.15
N SER A 210 1.78 3.01 -13.26
CA SER A 210 2.52 1.75 -13.23
C SER A 210 3.75 1.78 -12.29
N THR A 211 4.26 2.97 -11.96
CA THR A 211 5.43 3.13 -11.09
C THR A 211 5.12 3.11 -9.59
N TYR A 212 3.88 3.36 -9.17
CA TYR A 212 3.50 3.50 -7.75
C TYR A 212 2.28 2.69 -7.32
N LEU A 213 1.60 2.00 -8.23
CA LEU A 213 0.41 1.21 -7.90
C LEU A 213 0.71 -0.13 -7.23
N GLN A 214 1.94 -0.66 -7.30
CA GLN A 214 2.24 -2.00 -6.74
C GLN A 214 1.88 -2.14 -5.24
N PRO A 215 2.21 -1.18 -4.35
CA PRO A 215 1.77 -1.24 -2.96
C PRO A 215 0.26 -1.15 -2.79
N LEU A 216 -0.44 -0.42 -3.67
CA LEU A 216 -1.90 -0.31 -3.64
C LEU A 216 -2.55 -1.63 -4.05
N ILE A 217 -2.06 -2.26 -5.13
CA ILE A 217 -2.50 -3.57 -5.61
C ILE A 217 -2.29 -4.65 -4.55
N ALA A 218 -1.17 -4.60 -3.83
CA ALA A 218 -0.89 -5.55 -2.75
C ALA A 218 -1.82 -5.39 -1.53
N ASN A 219 -2.47 -4.24 -1.40
CA ASN A 219 -3.44 -3.93 -0.35
C ASN A 219 -4.88 -3.85 -0.87
N ALA A 220 -5.17 -4.37 -2.07
CA ALA A 220 -6.51 -4.32 -2.62
C ALA A 220 -7.50 -5.11 -1.73
N ASP A 221 -8.67 -4.52 -1.46
CA ASP A 221 -9.77 -5.17 -0.75
C ASP A 221 -10.45 -6.24 -1.63
N TYR A 222 -10.52 -5.97 -2.94
CA TYR A 222 -11.14 -6.85 -3.92
C TYR A 222 -10.19 -7.17 -5.06
N TYR A 223 -10.02 -8.48 -5.34
CA TYR A 223 -9.37 -8.99 -6.53
C TYR A 223 -10.44 -9.51 -7.49
N THR A 224 -10.62 -8.80 -8.60
CA THR A 224 -11.69 -9.04 -9.56
C THR A 224 -11.08 -9.67 -10.82
N PRO A 225 -11.29 -10.97 -11.07
CA PRO A 225 -10.78 -11.62 -12.28
C PRO A 225 -11.43 -11.05 -13.55
N PRO A 226 -10.82 -11.26 -14.74
CA PRO A 226 -11.40 -10.82 -16.00
C PRO A 226 -12.83 -11.31 -16.18
N GLY A 227 -13.73 -10.43 -16.61
CA GLY A 227 -15.13 -10.81 -16.77
C GLY A 227 -16.10 -9.65 -16.86
N THR A 228 -17.39 -10.01 -16.82
CA THR A 228 -18.51 -9.05 -16.79
C THR A 228 -19.18 -9.06 -15.43
N TYR A 229 -19.34 -7.88 -14.85
CA TYR A 229 -19.90 -7.66 -13.52
C TYR A 229 -21.12 -6.75 -13.61
N SER A 230 -22.16 -7.04 -12.83
CA SER A 230 -23.40 -6.27 -12.84
C SER A 230 -24.06 -6.20 -11.48
N SER A 231 -24.74 -5.08 -11.21
CA SER A 231 -25.52 -4.87 -9.98
C SER A 231 -24.71 -5.16 -8.72
N ILE A 232 -23.48 -4.65 -8.69
CA ILE A 232 -22.53 -4.82 -7.59
C ILE A 232 -22.18 -3.46 -7.00
N GLU A 233 -22.02 -3.42 -5.68
CA GLU A 233 -21.60 -2.25 -4.92
C GLU A 233 -20.22 -2.52 -4.29
N PHE A 234 -19.29 -1.57 -4.46
CA PHE A 234 -17.95 -1.63 -3.90
C PHE A 234 -17.72 -0.51 -2.89
N GLY A 235 -17.59 -0.87 -1.62
CA GLY A 235 -17.38 0.11 -0.55
C GLY A 235 -18.56 1.06 -0.35
N SER A 236 -18.33 2.11 0.42
CA SER A 236 -19.30 3.17 0.73
C SER A 236 -18.57 4.51 0.87
N GLN A 237 -19.32 5.60 1.03
CA GLN A 237 -18.72 6.92 1.29
C GLN A 237 -17.86 6.92 2.56
N GLU A 238 -18.35 6.28 3.63
CA GLU A 238 -17.70 6.22 4.94
C GLU A 238 -16.58 5.18 5.00
N SER A 239 -16.61 4.19 4.10
CA SER A 239 -15.62 3.11 4.05
C SER A 239 -15.30 2.77 2.59
N PRO A 240 -14.56 3.66 1.88
CA PRO A 240 -14.09 3.40 0.53
C PRO A 240 -13.09 2.23 0.49
N VAL A 241 -12.97 1.61 -0.67
CA VAL A 241 -12.20 0.37 -0.87
C VAL A 241 -11.28 0.46 -2.09
N ILE A 242 -10.28 -0.41 -2.13
CA ILE A 242 -9.39 -0.60 -3.28
C ILE A 242 -9.86 -1.83 -4.05
N VAL A 243 -10.28 -1.64 -5.30
CA VAL A 243 -10.67 -2.72 -6.21
C VAL A 243 -9.60 -2.87 -7.27
N TYR A 244 -9.04 -4.07 -7.39
CA TYR A 244 -8.07 -4.42 -8.42
C TYR A 244 -8.65 -5.43 -9.41
N GLY A 245 -8.69 -5.06 -10.68
CA GLY A 245 -9.05 -5.91 -11.82
C GLY A 245 -7.82 -6.53 -12.47
N THR A 246 -7.71 -7.86 -12.43
CA THR A 246 -6.57 -8.60 -13.00
C THR A 246 -6.80 -8.91 -14.47
N GLY A 247 -6.84 -7.89 -15.34
CA GLY A 247 -7.15 -8.03 -16.76
C GLY A 247 -8.35 -7.18 -17.21
N ASP A 248 -8.88 -7.51 -18.39
CA ASP A 248 -10.03 -6.81 -18.97
C ASP A 248 -11.30 -7.01 -18.12
N LEU A 249 -11.89 -5.89 -17.69
CA LEU A 249 -13.14 -5.87 -16.95
C LEU A 249 -14.23 -5.15 -17.71
N LYS A 250 -15.43 -5.74 -17.66
CA LYS A 250 -16.66 -5.10 -18.12
C LYS A 250 -17.61 -4.89 -16.95
N PHE A 251 -17.96 -3.64 -16.66
CA PHE A 251 -19.06 -3.32 -15.78
C PHE A 251 -20.32 -3.06 -16.60
N SER A 252 -21.41 -3.70 -16.20
CA SER A 252 -22.71 -3.62 -16.86
C SER A 252 -23.82 -3.46 -15.83
N GLY A 253 -24.70 -2.47 -15.95
CA GLY A 253 -25.99 -2.47 -15.24
C GLY A 253 -25.96 -2.31 -13.71
N GLY A 254 -25.83 -1.06 -13.25
CA GLY A 254 -26.10 -0.68 -11.86
C GLY A 254 -24.93 -0.92 -10.93
N VAL A 255 -23.71 -0.63 -11.37
CA VAL A 255 -22.50 -0.74 -10.55
C VAL A 255 -22.27 0.57 -9.84
N VAL A 256 -22.05 0.52 -8.53
CA VAL A 256 -21.70 1.68 -7.70
C VAL A 256 -20.42 1.35 -6.94
N GLY A 257 -19.47 2.28 -6.89
CA GLY A 257 -18.24 2.07 -6.13
C GLY A 257 -17.65 3.34 -5.55
N HIS A 258 -16.99 3.17 -4.42
CA HIS A 258 -16.38 4.24 -3.63
C HIS A 258 -14.94 3.85 -3.30
N GLY A 259 -13.96 4.65 -3.75
CA GLY A 259 -12.55 4.37 -3.50
C GLY A 259 -11.66 4.37 -4.74
N ILE A 260 -10.73 3.42 -4.78
CA ILE A 260 -9.71 3.33 -5.84
C ILE A 260 -10.02 2.13 -6.71
N LEU A 261 -10.21 2.36 -8.02
CA LEU A 261 -10.34 1.29 -9.01
C LEU A 261 -9.05 1.19 -9.81
N ILE A 262 -8.41 0.03 -9.81
CA ILE A 262 -7.20 -0.24 -10.58
C ILE A 262 -7.50 -1.36 -11.57
N ILE A 263 -7.36 -1.11 -12.86
CA ILE A 263 -7.58 -2.10 -13.92
C ILE A 263 -6.28 -2.32 -14.66
N ASP A 264 -5.78 -3.55 -14.69
CA ASP A 264 -4.64 -3.95 -15.53
C ASP A 264 -5.14 -4.51 -16.87
N GLY A 265 -5.49 -3.63 -17.80
CA GLY A 265 -6.05 -3.97 -19.11
C GLY A 265 -7.09 -2.96 -19.59
N THR A 266 -8.20 -3.47 -20.13
CA THR A 266 -9.31 -2.68 -20.66
C THR A 266 -10.47 -2.57 -19.67
N LEU A 267 -10.91 -1.35 -19.38
CA LEU A 267 -12.12 -1.06 -18.62
C LEU A 267 -13.29 -0.76 -19.58
N THR A 268 -14.22 -1.70 -19.70
CA THR A 268 -15.44 -1.54 -20.48
C THR A 268 -16.61 -1.15 -19.59
N LEU A 269 -17.20 0.02 -19.83
CA LEU A 269 -18.37 0.52 -19.10
C LEU A 269 -19.63 0.43 -19.97
N SER A 270 -20.71 -0.12 -19.40
CA SER A 270 -22.00 -0.24 -20.04
C SER A 270 -23.16 -0.15 -19.03
N GLY A 271 -24.30 0.39 -19.44
CA GLY A 271 -25.43 0.62 -18.56
C GLY A 271 -25.16 1.74 -17.56
N ASN A 272 -25.51 1.51 -16.29
CA ASN A 272 -25.29 2.47 -15.22
C ASN A 272 -24.04 2.09 -14.42
N PHE A 273 -23.01 2.94 -14.45
CA PHE A 273 -21.79 2.79 -13.66
C PHE A 273 -21.50 4.10 -12.93
N PHE A 274 -21.39 4.06 -11.61
CA PHE A 274 -21.09 5.21 -10.78
C PHE A 274 -19.85 4.90 -9.94
N TRP A 275 -18.80 5.70 -10.11
CA TRP A 275 -17.59 5.58 -9.29
C TRP A 275 -17.27 6.91 -8.62
N TYR A 276 -17.11 6.88 -7.30
CA TYR A 276 -16.74 8.01 -6.47
C TYR A 276 -15.33 7.79 -5.94
N GLY A 277 -14.34 8.33 -6.67
CA GLY A 277 -12.94 8.20 -6.33
C GLY A 277 -12.03 8.21 -7.55
N VAL A 278 -10.87 7.58 -7.40
CA VAL A 278 -9.82 7.60 -8.43
C VAL A 278 -9.82 6.29 -9.21
N VAL A 279 -9.77 6.39 -10.53
CA VAL A 279 -9.69 5.25 -11.43
C VAL A 279 -8.35 5.24 -12.16
N TYR A 280 -7.62 4.14 -12.02
CA TYR A 280 -6.40 3.86 -12.74
C TYR A 280 -6.65 2.75 -13.75
N VAL A 281 -6.32 3.01 -15.01
CA VAL A 281 -6.29 1.98 -16.05
C VAL A 281 -4.86 1.87 -16.52
N ILE A 282 -4.23 0.73 -16.24
CA ILE A 282 -2.85 0.43 -16.57
C ILE A 282 -2.76 -0.74 -17.54
N GLY A 283 -1.60 -0.88 -18.19
CA GLY A 283 -1.31 -2.00 -19.08
C GLY A 283 -0.41 -1.57 -20.23
N GLU A 284 -0.21 -2.45 -21.21
CA GLU A 284 0.52 -2.13 -22.44
C GLU A 284 -0.29 -1.16 -23.33
N THR A 285 -1.58 -1.47 -23.51
CA THR A 285 -2.56 -0.67 -24.25
C THR A 285 -3.79 -0.38 -23.39
N PRO A 286 -3.65 0.41 -22.31
CA PRO A 286 -4.75 0.68 -21.40
C PRO A 286 -5.88 1.40 -22.13
N GLU A 287 -7.10 0.88 -22.00
CA GLU A 287 -8.26 1.46 -22.63
C GLU A 287 -9.41 1.61 -21.64
N ILE A 288 -10.00 2.81 -21.59
CA ILE A 288 -11.36 2.99 -21.05
C ILE A 288 -12.34 3.11 -22.22
N PHE A 289 -13.26 2.16 -22.29
CA PHE A 289 -14.27 2.09 -23.34
C PHE A 289 -15.66 2.22 -22.74
N ASN A 290 -16.36 3.31 -23.05
CA ASN A 290 -17.79 3.40 -22.79
C ASN A 290 -18.58 3.01 -24.04
N SER A 291 -19.49 2.03 -23.90
CA SER A 291 -20.35 1.58 -24.98
C SER A 291 -21.66 2.36 -25.06
N VAL A 292 -22.56 2.16 -24.09
CA VAL A 292 -23.94 2.67 -24.05
C VAL A 292 -24.40 2.75 -22.58
N GLY A 293 -25.08 3.82 -22.19
CA GLY A 293 -25.63 4.01 -20.84
C GLY A 293 -25.23 5.33 -20.20
N THR A 294 -25.55 5.48 -18.91
CA THR A 294 -25.17 6.63 -18.09
C THR A 294 -24.07 6.20 -17.14
N ASN A 295 -22.84 6.60 -17.45
CA ASN A 295 -21.69 6.31 -16.60
C ASN A 295 -21.17 7.62 -16.03
N ARG A 296 -20.85 7.62 -14.74
CA ARG A 296 -20.30 8.77 -14.06
C ARG A 296 -19.13 8.37 -13.18
N ILE A 297 -18.03 9.10 -13.32
CA ILE A 297 -16.87 9.01 -12.43
C ILE A 297 -16.71 10.39 -11.81
N VAL A 298 -16.79 10.48 -10.48
CA VAL A 298 -16.55 11.70 -9.70
C VAL A 298 -15.24 11.50 -8.93
N GLY A 299 -14.21 12.27 -9.26
CA GLY A 299 -12.86 12.13 -8.70
C GLY A 299 -11.81 12.35 -9.77
N GLY A 300 -11.32 11.29 -10.41
CA GLY A 300 -10.38 11.42 -11.53
C GLY A 300 -9.96 10.11 -12.17
N VAL A 301 -9.52 10.17 -13.42
CA VAL A 301 -9.07 9.01 -14.20
C VAL A 301 -7.64 9.21 -14.67
N VAL A 302 -6.78 8.22 -14.48
CA VAL A 302 -5.40 8.23 -14.99
C VAL A 302 -5.14 6.96 -15.80
N LEU A 303 -4.72 7.12 -17.04
CA LEU A 303 -4.36 6.01 -17.93
C LEU A 303 -2.84 5.86 -18.01
N GLY A 304 -2.27 4.77 -17.49
CA GLY A 304 -0.82 4.52 -17.44
C GLY A 304 -0.37 3.41 -18.40
N GLY A 305 0.61 3.67 -19.26
CA GLY A 305 1.03 2.72 -20.31
C GLY A 305 1.59 3.43 -21.55
N SER A 306 1.99 2.67 -22.57
CA SER A 306 2.57 3.25 -23.80
C SER A 306 1.51 3.86 -24.72
N ASP A 307 0.47 3.10 -25.06
CA ASP A 307 -0.57 3.52 -26.00
C ASP A 307 -1.93 3.60 -25.29
N LYS A 308 -2.27 4.81 -24.84
CA LYS A 308 -3.39 5.06 -23.94
C LYS A 308 -4.60 5.55 -24.70
N ILE A 309 -5.75 4.90 -24.51
CA ILE A 309 -6.97 5.22 -25.25
C ILE A 309 -8.14 5.46 -24.29
N ALA A 310 -8.76 6.63 -24.37
CA ALA A 310 -10.07 6.88 -23.78
C ALA A 310 -11.12 7.03 -24.88
N ARG A 311 -12.00 6.03 -25.02
CA ARG A 311 -13.13 6.07 -25.95
C ARG A 311 -14.42 6.24 -25.16
N LEU A 312 -14.93 7.46 -25.08
CA LEU A 312 -16.15 7.76 -24.35
C LEU A 312 -17.30 7.97 -25.34
N LYS A 313 -18.23 7.00 -25.36
CA LYS A 313 -19.45 7.06 -26.18
C LYS A 313 -20.69 7.26 -25.33
N GLY A 314 -21.76 7.81 -25.91
CA GLY A 314 -23.03 7.98 -25.22
C GLY A 314 -22.99 9.11 -24.19
N THR A 315 -23.40 8.84 -22.95
CA THR A 315 -23.43 9.80 -21.83
C THR A 315 -22.46 9.34 -20.74
N ALA A 316 -21.17 9.49 -21.03
CA ALA A 316 -20.09 9.28 -20.05
C ALA A 316 -19.70 10.62 -19.42
N ASP A 317 -19.85 10.74 -18.11
CA ASP A 317 -19.44 11.91 -17.35
C ASP A 317 -18.19 11.56 -16.51
N ILE A 318 -17.12 12.31 -16.67
CA ILE A 318 -15.94 12.25 -15.80
C ILE A 318 -15.74 13.64 -15.22
N GLN A 319 -15.93 13.77 -13.92
CA GLN A 319 -15.93 15.04 -13.20
C GLN A 319 -14.84 15.02 -12.14
N TYR A 320 -14.01 16.05 -12.11
CA TYR A 320 -13.04 16.22 -11.05
C TYR A 320 -13.72 16.59 -9.73
N SER A 321 -13.30 15.98 -8.63
CA SER A 321 -13.76 16.32 -7.28
C SER A 321 -12.64 16.16 -6.28
N CYS A 322 -12.15 17.28 -5.74
CA CYS A 322 -11.13 17.23 -4.70
C CYS A 322 -11.66 16.55 -3.43
N GLU A 323 -12.91 16.82 -3.05
CA GLU A 323 -13.57 16.26 -1.87
C GLU A 323 -13.59 14.73 -1.96
N THR A 324 -13.95 14.20 -3.13
CA THR A 324 -13.99 12.76 -3.34
C THR A 324 -12.60 12.14 -3.26
N VAL A 325 -11.59 12.77 -3.88
CA VAL A 325 -10.19 12.32 -3.82
C VAL A 325 -9.67 12.34 -2.36
N GLU A 326 -9.92 13.40 -1.61
CA GLU A 326 -9.56 13.51 -0.19
C GLU A 326 -10.29 12.47 0.67
N ASN A 327 -11.58 12.23 0.43
CA ASN A 327 -12.35 11.19 1.11
C ASN A 327 -11.70 9.81 0.93
N VAL A 328 -11.33 9.48 -0.31
CA VAL A 328 -10.63 8.22 -0.61
C VAL A 328 -9.29 8.14 0.10
N MET A 329 -8.48 9.21 0.11
CA MET A 329 -7.18 9.20 0.79
C MET A 329 -7.29 9.07 2.32
N ASN A 330 -8.32 9.66 2.93
CA ASN A 330 -8.45 9.72 4.39
C ASN A 330 -9.23 8.54 4.98
N ASN A 331 -10.21 7.99 4.27
CA ASN A 331 -11.14 6.99 4.81
C ASN A 331 -10.92 5.57 4.27
N THR A 332 -10.01 5.36 3.31
CA THR A 332 -9.71 4.01 2.82
C THR A 332 -8.79 3.30 3.81
N ASN A 333 -9.35 2.41 4.64
CA ASN A 333 -8.60 1.63 5.62
C ASN A 333 -7.45 0.85 5.00
N SER A 334 -7.59 0.41 3.75
CA SER A 334 -6.58 -0.37 3.03
C SER A 334 -5.36 0.44 2.60
N LEU A 335 -5.42 1.77 2.65
CA LEU A 335 -4.25 2.65 2.50
C LEU A 335 -3.38 2.72 3.76
N ILE A 336 -3.91 2.36 4.94
CA ILE A 336 -3.16 2.42 6.20
C ILE A 336 -2.06 1.35 6.19
N THR A 337 -0.82 1.76 6.35
CA THR A 337 0.35 0.88 6.50
C THR A 337 1.07 1.21 7.81
N PHE A 338 2.12 0.48 8.14
CA PHE A 338 2.95 0.72 9.32
C PHE A 338 4.36 1.10 8.90
N ALA A 339 4.84 2.25 9.40
CA ALA A 339 6.23 2.66 9.29
C ALA A 339 6.98 2.32 10.58
N LEU A 340 8.19 1.79 10.45
CA LEU A 340 9.08 1.50 11.59
C LEU A 340 9.59 2.81 12.20
N VAL A 341 9.35 3.02 13.49
CA VAL A 341 9.87 4.17 14.25
C VAL A 341 11.16 3.79 14.97
N SER A 342 11.14 2.66 15.67
CA SER A 342 12.29 2.16 16.42
C SER A 342 12.27 0.64 16.53
N TRP A 343 13.46 0.08 16.69
CA TRP A 343 13.72 -1.33 16.92
C TRP A 343 14.76 -1.44 18.04
N TYR A 344 14.39 -2.10 19.14
CA TYR A 344 15.24 -2.27 20.32
C TYR A 344 15.38 -3.76 20.67
N GLU A 345 16.59 -4.16 21.04
CA GLU A 345 16.99 -5.53 21.43
C GLU A 345 17.76 -5.54 22.75
#